data_AF-A0A5C7JHJ7-F1
#
_entry.id   AF-A0A5C7JHJ7-F1
#
_cell.length_a   1.000
_cell.length_b   1.000
_cell.length_c   1.000
_cell.angle_alpha   90.00
_cell.angle_beta   90.00
_cell.angle_gamma   90.00
#
_symmetry.space_group_name_H-M   'P 1'
#
loop_
_entity.id
_entity.type
_entity.pdbx_description
1 polymer ?
#
loop_
_entity_poly.entity_id
_entity_poly.type
_entity_poly.pdbx_seq_one_letter_code
_entity_poly.pdbx_strand_id
1 'polypeptide(L)'
;MSCNCNKCNPNKPCGCADSALHTPCTYTNCGVGSERCDDVQCAECVSYCGTSFQVERAGNIFKVESGERLDMILQKLALMVVNGFGACNADNVHHAPYNVYATGITNTTINLVWDGESSLTTGISVYYNNYTTPGPWILANSTPVAPNVNTYQITMLAPNTTYKIKLVASNGTSTCDSVEIIVTTLP
;
A
#
# COMPACT_ATOMS: atom_id res chain seq x y z
N MET A 1 28.12 -2.24 -25.27
CA MET A 1 27.64 -3.54 -24.74
C MET A 1 26.16 -3.37 -24.44
N SER A 2 25.33 -3.38 -25.48
CA SER A 2 24.47 -4.50 -25.90
C SER A 2 23.31 -4.75 -24.94
N CYS A 3 22.18 -4.12 -25.22
CA CYS A 3 20.87 -4.46 -24.65
C CYS A 3 20.60 -5.95 -24.86
N ASN A 4 20.37 -6.71 -23.79
CA ASN A 4 19.91 -8.09 -23.90
C ASN A 4 18.38 -8.10 -24.05
N CYS A 5 17.92 -7.71 -25.23
CA CYS A 5 16.50 -7.60 -25.59
C CYS A 5 15.77 -8.96 -25.57
N ASN A 6 16.50 -10.07 -25.47
CA ASN A 6 15.91 -11.41 -25.44
C ASN A 6 15.25 -11.79 -24.11
N LYS A 7 15.48 -11.04 -23.02
CA LYS A 7 14.88 -11.37 -21.71
C LYS A 7 13.56 -10.66 -21.39
N CYS A 8 13.34 -9.45 -21.89
CA CYS A 8 12.23 -8.62 -21.40
C CYS A 8 11.10 -8.40 -22.42
N ASN A 9 11.34 -8.52 -23.73
CA ASN A 9 10.27 -8.50 -24.73
C ASN A 9 10.76 -9.03 -26.09
N PRO A 10 10.58 -10.31 -26.41
CA PRO A 10 11.17 -10.91 -27.62
C PRO A 10 10.53 -10.43 -28.93
N ASN A 11 9.39 -9.72 -28.90
CA ASN A 11 8.58 -9.43 -30.08
C ASN A 11 8.42 -7.95 -30.43
N LYS A 12 9.11 -7.03 -29.74
CA LYS A 12 9.11 -5.59 -30.13
C LYS A 12 10.52 -5.08 -30.41
N PRO A 13 10.75 -4.41 -31.55
CA PRO A 13 12.03 -3.75 -31.80
C PRO A 13 12.18 -2.60 -30.79
N CYS A 14 13.21 -2.67 -29.95
CA CYS A 14 13.63 -1.55 -29.11
C CYS A 14 14.00 -0.35 -30.00
N GLY A 15 13.49 0.84 -29.68
CA GLY A 15 13.75 2.05 -30.46
C GLY A 15 15.23 2.46 -30.36
N CYS A 16 15.81 2.92 -31.47
CA CYS A 16 17.23 3.29 -31.56
C CYS A 16 17.62 4.58 -30.79
N ALA A 17 16.79 5.06 -29.87
CA ALA A 17 17.05 6.22 -29.02
C ALA A 17 16.64 5.98 -27.55
N ASP A 18 16.23 4.76 -27.18
CA ASP A 18 15.86 4.45 -25.81
C ASP A 18 17.13 4.37 -24.95
N SER A 19 17.20 5.22 -23.92
CA SER A 19 18.20 5.07 -22.87
C SER A 19 17.95 3.72 -22.20
N ALA A 20 18.99 2.88 -22.11
CA ALA A 20 18.86 1.56 -21.50
C ALA A 20 18.27 1.69 -20.09
N LEU A 21 17.31 0.85 -19.73
CA LEU A 21 16.86 0.74 -18.35
C LEU A 21 18.07 0.39 -17.47
N HIS A 22 18.49 1.36 -16.66
CA HIS A 22 19.54 1.18 -15.65
C HIS A 22 18.99 0.52 -14.38
N THR A 23 17.67 0.34 -14.28
CA THR A 23 17.04 -0.39 -13.19
C THR A 23 17.32 -1.89 -13.34
N PRO A 24 17.67 -2.59 -12.26
CA PRO A 24 17.86 -4.03 -12.29
C PRO A 24 16.61 -4.74 -12.82
N CYS A 25 16.78 -5.74 -13.69
CA CYS A 25 15.64 -6.43 -14.33
C CYS A 25 14.67 -7.09 -13.34
N THR A 26 15.03 -7.24 -12.06
CA THR A 26 14.16 -7.70 -10.98
C THR A 26 12.97 -6.76 -10.71
N TYR A 27 13.11 -5.47 -11.01
CA TYR A 27 12.06 -4.45 -10.87
C TYR A 27 11.11 -4.39 -12.09
N THR A 28 11.51 -4.95 -13.23
CA THR A 28 10.69 -4.98 -14.46
C THR A 28 10.20 -6.39 -14.83
N ASN A 29 10.63 -7.40 -14.08
CA ASN A 29 10.22 -8.78 -14.31
C ASN A 29 9.00 -9.06 -13.44
N CYS A 30 7.82 -9.06 -14.04
CA CYS A 30 6.55 -9.26 -13.34
C CYS A 30 6.21 -10.76 -13.13
N GLY A 31 7.24 -11.62 -13.09
CA GLY A 31 7.11 -13.06 -12.94
C GLY A 31 6.94 -13.52 -11.50
N VAL A 32 6.54 -14.78 -11.31
CA VAL A 32 6.40 -15.39 -9.98
C VAL A 32 7.77 -15.40 -9.28
N GLY A 33 7.89 -14.71 -8.14
CA GLY A 33 9.15 -14.55 -7.40
C GLY A 33 9.97 -13.30 -7.77
N SER A 34 9.44 -12.40 -8.60
CA SER A 34 9.97 -11.05 -8.84
C SER A 34 8.94 -9.98 -8.42
N GLU A 35 9.26 -8.70 -8.56
CA GLU A 35 8.36 -7.62 -8.13
C GLU A 35 7.04 -7.63 -8.94
N ARG A 36 5.90 -7.39 -8.26
CA ARG A 36 4.59 -7.27 -8.93
C ARG A 36 4.54 -5.97 -9.74
N CYS A 37 4.34 -6.08 -11.05
CA CYS A 37 4.01 -4.92 -11.86
C CYS A 37 2.49 -4.72 -11.87
N ASP A 38 2.00 -3.84 -11.01
CA ASP A 38 0.61 -3.34 -11.08
C ASP A 38 0.51 -2.03 -11.88
N ASP A 39 1.65 -1.38 -12.18
CA ASP A 39 1.71 -0.18 -13.03
C ASP A 39 3.03 -0.16 -13.82
N VAL A 40 2.97 0.15 -15.11
CA VAL A 40 4.13 0.48 -15.96
C VAL A 40 3.91 1.91 -16.44
N GLN A 41 4.31 2.87 -15.62
CA GLN A 41 4.33 4.26 -16.03
C GLN A 41 5.53 4.47 -16.95
N CYS A 42 5.32 4.32 -18.26
CA CYS A 42 6.21 4.91 -19.26
C CYS A 42 5.99 6.43 -19.24
N ALA A 43 6.37 7.07 -18.14
CA ALA A 43 6.54 8.51 -18.13
C ALA A 43 7.93 8.75 -18.73
N GLU A 44 7.96 8.89 -20.04
CA GLU A 44 9.18 9.11 -20.84
C GLU A 44 9.93 10.39 -20.40
N CYS A 45 9.33 11.17 -19.50
CA CYS A 45 9.89 12.36 -18.85
C CYS A 45 9.59 12.46 -17.33
N VAL A 46 9.64 11.39 -16.50
CA VAL A 46 9.85 11.62 -15.04
C VAL A 46 11.31 11.99 -14.83
N SER A 47 11.63 13.27 -15.07
CA SER A 47 12.98 13.84 -15.05
C SER A 47 13.45 14.20 -13.63
N TYR A 48 13.02 13.45 -12.61
CA TYR A 48 13.51 13.64 -11.24
C TYR A 48 14.09 12.32 -10.71
N CYS A 49 15.42 12.22 -10.75
CA CYS A 49 16.20 11.10 -10.19
C CYS A 49 16.67 11.37 -8.75
N GLY A 50 16.02 12.30 -8.04
CA GLY A 50 16.32 12.55 -6.63
C GLY A 50 15.87 11.38 -5.74
N THR A 51 16.51 11.22 -4.59
CA THR A 51 16.23 10.10 -3.67
C THR A 51 14.96 10.29 -2.84
N SER A 52 14.46 11.52 -2.71
CA SER A 52 13.28 11.85 -1.92
C SER A 52 12.79 13.26 -2.22
N PHE A 53 11.58 13.58 -1.77
CA PHE A 53 11.12 14.95 -1.56
C PHE A 53 10.34 15.03 -0.25
N GLN A 54 10.25 16.21 0.36
CA GLN A 54 9.46 16.41 1.57
C GLN A 54 8.79 17.77 1.63
N VAL A 55 7.67 17.83 2.35
CA VAL A 55 6.99 19.06 2.76
C VAL A 55 6.99 19.10 4.28
N GLU A 56 7.53 20.18 4.84
CA GLU A 56 7.48 20.44 6.27
C GLU A 56 6.62 21.68 6.54
N ARG A 57 5.65 21.56 7.44
CA ARG A 57 4.82 22.69 7.86
C ARG A 57 4.35 22.50 9.30
N ALA A 58 4.52 23.55 10.11
CA ALA A 58 4.14 23.55 11.52
C ALA A 58 4.71 22.36 12.32
N GLY A 59 5.93 21.93 12.00
CA GLY A 59 6.62 20.81 12.67
C GLY A 59 6.16 19.41 12.22
N ASN A 60 5.22 19.32 11.28
CA ASN A 60 4.80 18.05 10.67
C ASN A 60 5.55 17.84 9.36
N ILE A 61 5.88 16.57 9.06
CA ILE A 61 6.63 16.16 7.86
C ILE A 61 5.77 15.24 7.01
N PHE A 62 5.72 15.51 5.71
CA PHE A 62 5.36 14.56 4.68
C PHE A 62 6.60 14.31 3.83
N LYS A 63 7.02 13.06 3.72
CA LYS A 63 8.21 12.64 2.99
C LYS A 63 7.82 11.50 2.05
N VAL A 64 8.38 11.58 0.85
CA VAL A 64 8.39 10.46 -0.09
C VAL A 64 9.82 10.05 -0.31
N GLU A 65 10.11 8.77 -0.14
CA GLU A 65 11.47 8.20 -0.23
C GLU A 65 11.61 7.23 -1.39
N SER A 66 12.86 7.01 -1.82
CA SER A 66 13.16 6.01 -2.82
C SER A 66 12.76 4.62 -2.33
N GLY A 67 12.07 3.87 -3.19
CA GLY A 67 11.53 2.54 -2.85
C GLY A 67 10.07 2.57 -2.39
N GLU A 68 9.50 3.75 -2.12
CA GLU A 68 8.07 3.87 -1.89
C GLU A 68 7.29 3.61 -3.19
N ARG A 69 6.26 2.75 -3.11
CA ARG A 69 5.37 2.49 -4.24
C ARG A 69 4.39 3.66 -4.45
N LEU A 70 3.95 3.86 -5.70
CA LEU A 70 3.02 4.95 -6.03
C LEU A 70 1.67 4.83 -5.30
N ASP A 71 1.15 3.61 -5.16
CA ASP A 71 -0.09 3.34 -4.42
C ASP A 71 0.01 3.76 -2.94
N MET A 72 1.15 3.50 -2.30
CA MET A 72 1.43 3.97 -0.96
C MET A 72 1.40 5.50 -0.87
N ILE A 73 2.06 6.19 -1.81
CA ILE A 73 2.07 7.66 -1.87
C ILE A 73 0.65 8.19 -2.07
N LEU A 74 -0.13 7.57 -2.96
CA LEU A 74 -1.52 7.95 -3.21
C LEU A 74 -2.41 7.73 -1.98
N GLN A 75 -2.21 6.65 -1.21
CA GLN A 75 -2.93 6.45 0.05
C GLN A 75 -2.59 7.54 1.08
N LYS A 76 -1.30 7.88 1.25
CA LYS A 76 -0.86 8.96 2.16
C LYS A 76 -1.50 10.30 1.75
N LEU A 77 -1.46 10.63 0.46
CA LEU A 77 -2.06 11.87 -0.07
C LEU A 77 -3.58 11.88 0.09
N ALA A 78 -4.27 10.76 -0.15
CA ALA A 78 -5.72 10.67 0.03
C ALA A 78 -6.13 10.94 1.49
N LEU A 79 -5.40 10.35 2.44
CA LEU A 79 -5.63 10.60 3.87
C LEU A 79 -5.38 12.07 4.22
N MET A 80 -4.31 12.67 3.69
CA MET A 80 -4.02 14.10 3.93
C MET A 80 -5.06 15.03 3.31
N VAL A 81 -5.61 14.71 2.14
CA VAL A 81 -6.66 15.51 1.49
C VAL A 81 -7.95 15.49 2.31
N VAL A 82 -8.30 14.34 2.88
CA VAL A 82 -9.55 14.18 3.66
C VAL A 82 -9.41 14.72 5.09
N ASN A 83 -8.29 14.44 5.75
CA ASN A 83 -8.12 14.70 7.19
C ASN A 83 -7.21 15.91 7.49
N GLY A 84 -6.59 16.49 6.46
CA GLY A 84 -5.62 17.57 6.60
C GLY A 84 -4.22 17.08 6.98
N PHE A 85 -3.26 18.01 6.96
CA PHE A 85 -1.87 17.73 7.33
C PHE A 85 -1.64 17.94 8.83
N GLY A 86 -1.22 16.88 9.54
CA GLY A 86 -1.00 16.91 10.98
C GLY A 86 -1.16 15.53 11.62
N ALA A 87 -1.81 15.48 12.79
CA ALA A 87 -2.11 14.24 13.50
C ALA A 87 -2.79 13.23 12.56
N CYS A 88 -2.40 11.96 12.70
CA CYS A 88 -2.83 10.84 11.87
C CYS A 88 -2.29 10.77 10.44
N ASN A 89 -1.70 11.83 9.88
CA ASN A 89 -1.33 11.89 8.45
C ASN A 89 0.10 12.37 8.16
N ALA A 90 0.83 12.85 9.18
CA ALA A 90 2.23 13.23 9.04
C ALA A 90 3.16 12.10 9.49
N ASP A 91 4.30 11.97 8.81
CA ASP A 91 5.22 10.83 8.95
C ASP A 91 6.01 10.84 10.26
N ASN A 92 6.13 12.01 10.91
CA ASN A 92 6.89 12.19 12.15
C ASN A 92 6.03 12.18 13.42
N VAL A 93 4.75 11.86 13.30
CA VAL A 93 3.79 11.77 14.43
C VAL A 93 3.03 10.45 14.34
N HIS A 94 2.11 10.20 15.29
CA HIS A 94 1.25 9.03 15.19
C HIS A 94 0.38 9.13 13.94
N HIS A 95 0.47 8.14 13.07
CA HIS A 95 -0.25 8.07 11.80
C HIS A 95 -0.90 6.71 11.57
N ALA A 96 -1.92 6.69 10.71
CA ALA A 96 -2.57 5.46 10.30
C ALA A 96 -1.62 4.60 9.44
N PRO A 97 -1.84 3.27 9.38
CA PRO A 97 -1.12 2.43 8.45
C PRO A 97 -1.42 2.83 7.00
N TYR A 98 -0.40 2.91 6.17
CA TYR A 98 -0.52 3.07 4.71
C TYR A 98 0.16 1.91 3.97
N ASN A 99 0.04 1.91 2.64
CA ASN A 99 0.33 0.74 1.81
C ASN A 99 -0.54 -0.46 2.20
N VAL A 100 -1.82 -0.22 2.50
CA VAL A 100 -2.76 -1.27 2.89
C VAL A 100 -3.29 -1.95 1.64
N TYR A 101 -3.18 -3.28 1.57
CA TYR A 101 -3.71 -4.09 0.48
C TYR A 101 -4.07 -5.50 0.92
N ALA A 102 -4.77 -6.22 0.05
CA ALA A 102 -5.16 -7.61 0.26
C ALA A 102 -4.39 -8.57 -0.65
N THR A 103 -4.11 -9.76 -0.13
CA THR A 103 -3.47 -10.89 -0.79
C THR A 103 -4.16 -12.17 -0.36
N GLY A 104 -3.86 -13.30 -1.02
CA GLY A 104 -4.33 -14.62 -0.58
C GLY A 104 -5.84 -14.70 -0.41
N ILE A 105 -6.59 -14.01 -1.28
CA ILE A 105 -8.05 -13.94 -1.22
C ILE A 105 -8.60 -15.31 -1.60
N THR A 106 -9.41 -15.89 -0.71
CA THR A 106 -10.17 -17.12 -0.96
C THR A 106 -11.67 -16.84 -0.89
N ASN A 107 -12.48 -17.89 -0.90
CA ASN A 107 -13.92 -17.75 -0.69
C ASN A 107 -14.32 -17.43 0.76
N THR A 108 -13.42 -17.64 1.72
CA THR A 108 -13.72 -17.48 3.16
C THR A 108 -12.65 -16.73 3.93
N THR A 109 -11.56 -16.32 3.27
CA THR A 109 -10.43 -15.63 3.89
C THR A 109 -9.88 -14.52 3.02
N ILE A 110 -9.32 -13.49 3.66
CA ILE A 110 -8.56 -12.41 3.03
C ILE A 110 -7.31 -12.18 3.88
N ASN A 111 -6.12 -12.18 3.27
CA ASN A 111 -4.88 -11.83 3.95
C ASN A 111 -4.53 -10.37 3.71
N LEU A 112 -4.55 -9.57 4.76
CA LEU A 112 -4.20 -8.15 4.72
C LEU A 112 -2.70 -7.98 4.93
N VAL A 113 -2.15 -6.98 4.26
CA VAL A 113 -0.77 -6.55 4.39
C VAL A 113 -0.71 -5.03 4.39
N TRP A 114 0.20 -4.46 5.18
CA TRP A 114 0.53 -3.03 5.21
C TRP A 114 2.01 -2.85 5.52
N ASP A 115 2.60 -1.70 5.18
CA ASP A 115 4.05 -1.47 5.40
C ASP A 115 4.33 -0.12 6.09
N GLY A 116 3.40 0.82 5.99
CA GLY A 116 3.52 2.16 6.54
C GLY A 116 3.05 2.33 7.96
N GLU A 117 3.68 1.67 8.93
CA GLU A 117 3.28 1.75 10.34
C GLU A 117 4.04 2.86 11.10
N SER A 118 3.31 3.68 11.86
CA SER A 118 3.89 4.68 12.76
C SER A 118 4.68 4.00 13.87
N SER A 119 5.88 4.50 14.18
CA SER A 119 6.72 4.01 15.29
C SER A 119 6.10 4.20 16.68
N LEU A 120 5.05 5.03 16.79
CA LEU A 120 4.28 5.25 18.02
C LEU A 120 3.11 4.27 18.17
N THR A 121 2.87 3.42 17.17
CA THR A 121 1.77 2.44 17.21
C THR A 121 2.04 1.40 18.28
N THR A 122 1.06 1.18 19.14
CA THR A 122 1.07 0.15 20.19
C THR A 122 0.20 -1.04 19.82
N GLY A 123 -0.69 -0.89 18.84
CA GLY A 123 -1.40 -2.00 18.22
C GLY A 123 -2.35 -1.56 17.11
N ILE A 124 -2.70 -2.52 16.26
CA ILE A 124 -3.58 -2.32 15.11
C ILE A 124 -4.86 -3.16 15.26
N SER A 125 -6.00 -2.49 15.17
CA SER A 125 -7.31 -3.13 15.10
C SER A 125 -7.76 -3.21 13.65
N VAL A 126 -8.21 -4.39 13.23
CA VAL A 126 -8.66 -4.66 11.87
C VAL A 126 -10.18 -4.69 11.85
N TYR A 127 -10.78 -3.82 11.05
CA TYR A 127 -12.23 -3.76 10.89
C TYR A 127 -12.65 -4.12 9.48
N TYR A 128 -13.77 -4.83 9.35
CA TYR A 128 -14.38 -5.15 8.08
C TYR A 128 -15.90 -4.96 8.14
N ASN A 129 -16.50 -4.75 6.98
CA ASN A 129 -17.94 -4.64 6.83
C ASN A 129 -18.33 -5.03 5.40
N ASN A 130 -19.55 -5.50 5.21
CA ASN A 130 -20.09 -5.74 3.88
C ASN A 130 -20.19 -4.40 3.12
N TYR A 131 -19.71 -4.35 1.89
CA TYR A 131 -19.71 -3.14 1.07
C TYR A 131 -21.09 -2.86 0.46
N THR A 132 -21.78 -3.91 0.00
CA THR A 132 -23.07 -3.80 -0.71
C THR A 132 -24.27 -3.64 0.23
N THR A 133 -24.21 -4.24 1.42
CA THR A 133 -25.23 -4.15 2.47
C THR A 133 -24.56 -3.73 3.77
N PRO A 134 -24.13 -2.46 3.89
CA PRO A 134 -23.31 -2.02 4.99
C PRO A 134 -24.05 -2.06 6.33
N GLY A 135 -23.46 -2.76 7.30
CA GLY A 135 -23.88 -2.76 8.70
C GLY A 135 -22.92 -1.93 9.58
N PRO A 136 -22.86 -2.19 10.89
CA PRO A 136 -21.78 -1.67 11.73
C PRO A 136 -20.43 -2.32 11.35
N TRP A 137 -19.33 -1.62 11.63
CA TRP A 137 -17.99 -2.22 11.50
C TRP A 137 -17.83 -3.40 12.46
N ILE A 138 -17.30 -4.51 11.94
CA ILE A 138 -17.01 -5.71 12.71
C ILE A 138 -15.50 -5.73 12.98
N LEU A 139 -15.12 -5.91 14.24
CA LEU A 139 -13.73 -6.10 14.63
C LEU A 139 -13.30 -7.53 14.29
N ALA A 140 -12.29 -7.69 13.46
CA ALA A 140 -11.80 -8.98 13.00
C ALA A 140 -10.90 -9.67 14.04
N ASN A 141 -10.12 -8.90 14.80
CA ASN A 141 -9.17 -9.39 15.80
C ASN A 141 -9.62 -9.05 17.23
N SER A 142 -9.71 -10.06 18.10
CA SER A 142 -10.03 -9.83 19.52
C SER A 142 -8.89 -9.18 20.30
N THR A 143 -7.65 -9.37 19.84
CA THR A 143 -6.45 -8.72 20.36
C THR A 143 -5.82 -7.86 19.26
N PRO A 144 -5.46 -6.59 19.52
CA PRO A 144 -4.74 -5.75 18.57
C PRO A 144 -3.50 -6.47 18.02
N VAL A 145 -3.28 -6.36 16.72
CA VAL A 145 -2.06 -6.84 16.08
C VAL A 145 -0.88 -6.05 16.66
N ALA A 146 0.16 -6.76 17.08
CA ALA A 146 1.32 -6.15 17.71
C ALA A 146 2.08 -5.25 16.71
N PRO A 147 2.84 -4.25 17.19
CA PRO A 147 3.61 -3.38 16.31
C PRO A 147 4.64 -4.16 15.48
N ASN A 148 4.89 -3.72 14.24
CA ASN A 148 5.79 -4.38 13.28
C ASN A 148 5.33 -5.78 12.83
N VAL A 149 4.07 -6.15 13.11
CA VAL A 149 3.43 -7.32 12.52
C VAL A 149 2.53 -6.84 11.40
N ASN A 150 3.09 -6.82 10.19
CA ASN A 150 2.55 -6.16 9.01
C ASN A 150 1.49 -6.96 8.23
N THR A 151 0.84 -7.93 8.88
CA THR A 151 -0.12 -8.81 8.21
C THR A 151 -1.21 -9.31 9.16
N TYR A 152 -2.41 -9.53 8.61
CA TYR A 152 -3.52 -10.12 9.34
C TYR A 152 -4.46 -10.88 8.41
N GLN A 153 -4.82 -12.12 8.76
CA GLN A 153 -5.81 -12.89 8.01
C GLN A 153 -7.21 -12.75 8.62
N ILE A 154 -8.15 -12.20 7.85
CA ILE A 154 -9.56 -12.28 8.19
C ILE A 154 -10.08 -13.64 7.71
N THR A 155 -10.82 -14.34 8.58
CA THR A 155 -11.38 -15.67 8.32
C THR A 155 -12.91 -15.66 8.44
N MET A 156 -13.55 -16.77 8.07
CA MET A 156 -15.01 -16.96 8.19
C MET A 156 -15.82 -15.92 7.41
N LEU A 157 -15.28 -15.44 6.30
CA LEU A 157 -16.00 -14.57 5.36
C LEU A 157 -16.98 -15.38 4.52
N ALA A 158 -18.00 -14.71 3.99
CA ALA A 158 -18.92 -15.33 3.05
C ALA A 158 -18.30 -15.34 1.63
N PRO A 159 -18.48 -16.42 0.85
CA PRO A 159 -18.10 -16.45 -0.56
C PRO A 159 -18.80 -15.38 -1.40
N ASN A 160 -18.17 -15.00 -2.52
CA ASN A 160 -18.71 -14.04 -3.48
C ASN A 160 -19.28 -12.77 -2.83
N THR A 161 -18.59 -12.25 -1.81
CA THR A 161 -19.06 -11.11 -1.01
C THR A 161 -18.00 -10.02 -1.01
N THR A 162 -18.43 -8.81 -1.35
CA THR A 162 -17.56 -7.62 -1.32
C THR A 162 -17.52 -7.03 0.08
N TYR A 163 -16.32 -6.93 0.63
CA TYR A 163 -16.04 -6.32 1.91
C TYR A 163 -15.26 -5.03 1.73
N LYS A 164 -15.59 -4.04 2.57
CA LYS A 164 -14.68 -2.92 2.85
C LYS A 164 -13.94 -3.19 4.15
N ILE A 165 -12.67 -2.84 4.18
CA ILE A 165 -11.76 -3.17 5.27
C ILE A 165 -10.93 -1.94 5.59
N LYS A 166 -10.74 -1.66 6.87
CA LYS A 166 -9.82 -0.62 7.35
C LYS A 166 -9.01 -1.09 8.53
N LEU A 167 -7.84 -0.49 8.69
CA LEU A 167 -6.98 -0.65 9.85
C LEU A 167 -7.11 0.58 10.74
N VAL A 168 -7.05 0.39 12.05
CA VAL A 168 -7.06 1.47 13.03
C VAL A 168 -5.83 1.30 13.90
N ALA A 169 -4.84 2.19 13.74
CA ALA A 169 -3.65 2.21 14.57
C ALA A 169 -3.89 3.02 15.84
N SER A 170 -3.54 2.45 16.98
CA SER A 170 -3.59 3.12 18.29
C SER A 170 -2.18 3.39 18.79
N ASN A 171 -1.97 4.53 19.45
CA ASN A 171 -0.77 4.80 20.27
C ASN A 171 -1.07 4.75 21.77
N GLY A 172 -2.24 4.22 22.16
CA GLY A 172 -2.73 4.17 23.54
C GLY A 172 -3.50 5.42 24.01
N THR A 173 -3.41 6.55 23.29
CA THR A 173 -4.15 7.79 23.62
C THR A 173 -5.09 8.24 22.50
N SER A 174 -4.74 7.93 21.25
CA SER A 174 -5.45 8.33 20.04
C SER A 174 -5.45 7.20 19.02
N THR A 175 -6.40 7.25 18.09
CA THR A 175 -6.53 6.28 17.01
C THR A 175 -6.52 6.97 15.66
N CYS A 176 -5.92 6.32 14.67
CA CYS A 176 -5.83 6.80 13.30
C CYS A 176 -6.31 5.73 12.33
N ASP A 177 -7.31 6.07 11.52
CA ASP A 177 -7.93 5.18 10.53
C ASP A 177 -7.13 5.20 9.22
N SER A 178 -6.83 4.01 8.68
CA SER A 178 -6.25 3.88 7.36
C SER A 178 -7.26 4.21 6.26
N VAL A 179 -6.79 4.19 5.01
CA VAL A 179 -7.69 4.08 3.87
C VAL A 179 -8.55 2.81 3.98
N GLU A 180 -9.74 2.85 3.39
CA GLU A 180 -10.58 1.68 3.21
C GLU A 180 -10.19 0.95 1.93
N ILE A 181 -9.86 -0.34 2.02
CA ILE A 181 -9.71 -1.19 0.84
C ILE A 181 -11.02 -1.94 0.58
N ILE A 182 -11.35 -2.15 -0.68
CA ILE A 182 -12.55 -2.88 -1.12
C ILE A 182 -12.09 -4.16 -1.80
N VAL A 183 -12.58 -5.30 -1.31
CA VAL A 183 -12.10 -6.64 -1.73
C VAL A 183 -13.28 -7.59 -1.81
N THR A 184 -13.35 -8.39 -2.88
CA THR A 184 -14.38 -9.41 -3.08
C THR A 184 -13.79 -10.80 -2.87
N THR A 185 -14.42 -11.60 -2.01
CA THR A 185 -14.05 -13.02 -1.82
C THR A 185 -14.39 -13.84 -3.06
N LEU A 186 -13.66 -14.95 -3.26
CA LEU A 186 -13.91 -15.84 -4.38
C LEU A 186 -15.26 -16.58 -4.24
N PRO A 187 -15.81 -17.12 -5.35
CA PRO A 187 -17.00 -17.96 -5.32
C PRO A 187 -16.86 -19.22 -4.45
#